data_AF-A0A3M0YAP4-F1
#
_entry.id   AF-A0A3M0YAP4-F1
#
_cell.length_a   1.000
_cell.length_b   1.000
_cell.length_c   1.000
_cell.angle_alpha   90.00
_cell.angle_beta   90.00
_cell.angle_gamma   90.00
#
_symmetry.space_group_name_H-M   'P 1'
#
loop_
_entity.id
_entity.type
_entity.pdbx_description
1 polymer ?
#
loop_
_entity_poly.entity_id
_entity_poly.type
_entity_poly.pdbx_seq_one_letter_code
_entity_poly.pdbx_strand_id
1 'polypeptide(L)'
;MKRSPAISCLRTGNSGSSGSSPDSLWRTFRARRALLTTAVERSRRRKERSMAGPESTTSSLDGPPERWKPALLQIVEEKLSLCRRLDALSKGQRSLIERGDADGLLALLAERQDLLGRLRALQEAMAPYRARWESLMGSLPAEEANAIRQRIDALAQLVRDILQRDDSDRRALDARRSAVMESLKSLGAGKNAVAAYSGAAANSPPIYHDDRG
;
A
#
# COMPACT_ATOMS: atom_id res chain seq x y z
N MET A 1 13.61 -42.28 -43.06
CA MET A 1 14.88 -42.31 -42.31
C MET A 1 15.50 -40.90 -42.29
N LYS A 2 15.18 -40.07 -41.30
CA LYS A 2 15.95 -38.84 -40.99
C LYS A 2 16.00 -38.71 -39.47
N ARG A 3 17.23 -38.52 -38.99
CA ARG A 3 17.71 -38.80 -37.64
C ARG A 3 17.29 -37.71 -36.64
N SER A 4 16.84 -38.15 -35.46
CA SER A 4 16.68 -37.33 -34.25
C SER A 4 18.02 -36.79 -33.75
N PRO A 5 18.10 -35.55 -33.24
CA PRO A 5 19.21 -35.12 -32.42
C PRO A 5 18.90 -35.27 -30.92
N ALA A 6 19.86 -35.92 -30.28
CA ALA A 6 20.17 -36.09 -28.88
C ALA A 6 19.54 -35.10 -27.86
N ILE A 7 18.88 -35.73 -26.89
CA ILE A 7 18.62 -35.23 -25.55
C ILE A 7 19.97 -34.93 -24.88
N SER A 8 20.27 -33.65 -24.65
CA SER A 8 21.37 -33.23 -23.78
C SER A 8 20.83 -33.11 -22.35
N CYS A 9 21.00 -34.19 -21.60
CA CYS A 9 20.97 -34.18 -20.15
C CYS A 9 22.23 -33.49 -19.61
N LEU A 10 22.07 -32.85 -18.45
CA LEU A 10 23.09 -32.39 -17.48
C LEU A 10 23.19 -30.87 -17.34
N ARG A 11 22.28 -30.33 -16.52
CA ARG A 11 22.59 -29.16 -15.69
C ARG A 11 22.26 -29.48 -14.23
N THR A 12 23.17 -30.20 -13.59
CA THR A 12 23.31 -30.23 -12.14
C THR A 12 23.95 -28.91 -11.68
N GLY A 13 23.51 -28.43 -10.52
CA GLY A 13 24.26 -27.46 -9.73
C GLY A 13 23.76 -26.02 -9.83
N ASN A 14 22.86 -25.66 -8.90
CA ASN A 14 23.22 -24.80 -7.78
C ASN A 14 21.94 -24.11 -7.27
N SER A 15 21.11 -24.87 -6.56
CA SER A 15 20.10 -24.32 -5.66
C SER A 15 20.82 -23.76 -4.44
N GLY A 16 21.57 -22.67 -4.65
CA GLY A 16 21.87 -21.72 -3.59
C GLY A 16 20.54 -21.13 -3.18
N SER A 17 19.87 -21.81 -2.26
CA SER A 17 18.76 -21.27 -1.48
C SER A 17 19.36 -20.10 -0.72
N SER A 18 19.41 -18.97 -1.41
CA SER A 18 19.63 -17.66 -0.84
C SER A 18 18.40 -17.44 0.01
N GLY A 19 18.46 -17.99 1.22
CA GLY A 19 17.51 -17.71 2.27
C GLY A 19 17.45 -16.21 2.33
N SER A 20 16.37 -15.64 1.79
CA SER A 20 16.14 -14.21 1.79
C SER A 20 16.18 -13.82 3.25
N SER A 21 17.32 -13.29 3.68
CA SER A 21 17.51 -12.88 5.05
C SER A 21 16.36 -11.95 5.36
N PRO A 22 15.55 -12.22 6.41
CA PRO A 22 14.41 -11.38 6.78
C PRO A 22 14.79 -9.89 6.80
N ASP A 23 16.06 -9.61 7.09
CA ASP A 23 16.69 -8.31 7.11
C ASP A 23 16.63 -7.53 5.77
N SER A 24 16.64 -8.21 4.62
CA SER A 24 16.53 -7.60 3.28
C SER A 24 15.13 -7.02 3.03
N LEU A 25 14.09 -7.73 3.46
CA LEU A 25 12.69 -7.29 3.38
C LEU A 25 12.41 -6.12 4.32
N TRP A 26 13.06 -6.08 5.49
CA TRP A 26 12.92 -4.96 6.42
C TRP A 26 13.65 -3.70 5.97
N ARG A 27 14.79 -3.81 5.25
CA ARG A 27 15.54 -2.66 4.70
C ARG A 27 14.77 -1.91 3.62
N THR A 28 14.12 -2.63 2.69
CA THR A 28 13.24 -2.01 1.67
C THR A 28 12.00 -1.36 2.30
N PHE A 29 11.45 -1.97 3.36
CA PHE A 29 10.36 -1.37 4.13
C PHE A 29 10.78 -0.08 4.87
N ARG A 30 12.02 -0.01 5.37
CA ARG A 30 12.57 1.17 6.07
C ARG A 30 12.71 2.39 5.16
N ALA A 31 13.11 2.21 3.90
CA ALA A 31 13.31 3.30 2.95
C ALA A 31 11.99 3.99 2.53
N ARG A 32 10.89 3.22 2.35
CA ARG A 32 9.56 3.79 2.05
C ARG A 32 8.87 4.40 3.29
N ARG A 33 9.22 3.96 4.50
CA ARG A 33 8.67 4.45 5.78
C ARG A 33 9.04 5.91 6.09
N ALA A 34 10.18 6.41 5.58
CA ALA A 34 10.68 7.75 5.90
C ALA A 34 9.84 8.92 5.34
N LEU A 35 9.03 8.68 4.30
CA LEU A 35 8.27 9.74 3.61
C LEU A 35 6.85 9.97 4.17
N LEU A 36 6.35 9.12 5.07
CA LEU A 36 4.99 9.22 5.66
C LEU A 36 4.99 9.62 7.14
N THR A 37 6.17 9.81 7.74
CA THR A 37 6.37 9.92 9.19
C THR A 37 6.17 11.35 9.74
N THR A 38 6.42 12.39 8.93
CA THR A 38 6.56 13.77 9.43
C THR A 38 5.27 14.45 9.93
N ALA A 39 4.09 14.05 9.45
CA ALA A 39 2.81 14.66 9.86
C ALA A 39 2.23 14.07 11.16
N VAL A 40 2.45 12.76 11.41
CA VAL A 40 1.91 12.07 12.60
C VAL A 40 2.88 12.16 13.80
N GLU A 41 4.17 12.38 13.56
CA GLU A 41 5.16 12.58 14.64
C GLU A 41 4.88 13.83 15.51
N ARG A 42 4.25 14.88 14.98
CA ARG A 42 3.93 16.10 15.75
C ARG A 42 2.83 15.87 16.80
N SER A 43 1.81 15.11 16.46
CA SER A 43 0.73 14.75 17.39
C SER A 43 1.18 13.76 18.46
N ARG A 44 2.20 12.94 18.14
CA ARG A 44 2.78 11.95 19.04
C ARG A 44 3.75 12.56 20.06
N ARG A 45 4.59 13.52 19.65
CA ARG A 45 5.53 14.23 20.56
C ARG A 45 4.82 15.02 21.67
N ARG A 46 3.60 15.52 21.43
CA ARG A 46 2.79 16.20 22.46
C ARG A 46 2.20 15.22 23.48
N LYS A 47 2.01 13.95 23.11
CA LYS A 47 1.50 12.88 23.99
C LYS A 47 2.64 12.11 24.69
N GLU A 48 3.79 11.97 24.04
CA GLU A 48 5.01 11.33 24.58
C GLU A 48 5.72 12.17 25.65
N ARG A 49 5.63 13.51 25.59
CA ARG A 49 6.17 14.37 26.66
C ARG A 49 5.37 14.29 27.98
N SER A 50 4.21 13.62 27.97
CA SER A 50 3.33 13.43 29.14
C SER A 50 3.35 11.99 29.69
N MET A 51 4.10 11.06 29.09
CA MET A 51 4.14 9.63 29.47
C MET A 51 5.58 9.08 29.55
N ALA A 52 6.52 9.88 30.06
CA ALA A 52 7.86 9.41 30.38
C ALA A 52 7.80 8.37 31.51
N GLY A 53 7.77 7.10 31.11
CA GLY A 53 8.09 5.94 31.95
C GLY A 53 7.72 4.59 31.34
N PRO A 54 8.42 4.08 30.30
CA PRO A 54 8.33 2.67 29.95
C PRO A 54 9.71 1.98 30.02
N GLU A 55 10.33 1.91 31.20
CA GLU A 55 11.52 1.04 31.38
C GLU A 55 11.14 -0.42 31.68
N SER A 56 9.85 -0.75 31.83
CA SER A 56 9.43 -2.04 32.38
C SER A 56 9.16 -3.17 31.37
N THR A 57 9.18 -2.93 30.05
CA THR A 57 8.80 -3.97 29.06
C THR A 57 9.96 -4.84 28.57
N THR A 58 11.22 -4.40 28.69
CA THR A 58 12.38 -5.15 28.18
C THR A 58 12.72 -6.37 29.03
N SER A 59 12.47 -6.31 30.35
CA SER A 59 12.76 -7.42 31.28
C SER A 59 11.94 -8.68 31.00
N SER A 60 10.79 -8.57 30.32
CA SER A 60 9.95 -9.73 30.00
C SER A 60 10.53 -10.64 28.91
N LEU A 61 11.58 -10.22 28.18
CA LEU A 61 12.16 -10.98 27.05
C LEU A 61 13.33 -11.89 27.45
N ASP A 62 13.88 -11.73 28.66
CA ASP A 62 15.01 -12.53 29.16
C ASP A 62 14.58 -13.87 29.80
N GLY A 63 13.26 -14.13 29.83
CA GLY A 63 12.69 -15.34 30.41
C GLY A 63 12.57 -16.52 29.44
N PRO A 64 12.10 -17.68 29.96
CA PRO A 64 11.86 -18.85 29.13
C PRO A 64 10.76 -18.57 28.09
N PRO A 65 10.78 -19.27 26.93
CA PRO A 65 9.94 -18.96 25.77
C PRO A 65 8.45 -18.91 26.05
N GLU A 66 7.97 -19.65 27.05
CA GLU A 66 6.59 -19.69 27.51
C GLU A 66 6.07 -18.31 27.96
N ARG A 67 6.97 -17.40 28.40
CA ARG A 67 6.58 -16.05 28.85
C ARG A 67 6.35 -15.09 27.69
N TRP A 68 7.23 -15.07 26.69
CA TRP A 68 7.19 -14.06 25.63
C TRP A 68 6.54 -14.54 24.33
N LYS A 69 6.55 -15.86 24.05
CA LYS A 69 5.99 -16.45 22.82
C LYS A 69 4.50 -16.09 22.62
N PRO A 70 3.62 -16.18 23.64
CA PRO A 70 2.19 -15.86 23.45
C PRO A 70 1.97 -14.42 23.00
N ALA A 71 2.69 -13.47 23.60
CA ALA A 71 2.60 -12.05 23.24
C ALA A 71 3.09 -11.79 21.81
N LEU A 72 4.19 -12.42 21.38
CA LEU A 72 4.66 -12.32 20.00
C LEU A 72 3.62 -12.87 19.00
N LEU A 73 3.07 -14.06 19.29
CA LEU A 73 2.06 -14.69 18.43
C LEU A 73 0.80 -13.83 18.33
N GLN A 74 0.35 -13.26 19.45
CA GLN A 74 -0.79 -12.34 19.48
C GLN A 74 -0.53 -11.13 18.57
N ILE A 75 0.64 -10.49 18.67
CA ILE A 75 1.00 -9.36 17.81
C ILE A 75 0.99 -9.77 16.33
N VAL A 76 1.56 -10.94 15.99
CA VAL A 76 1.61 -11.41 14.60
C VAL A 76 0.21 -11.71 14.05
N GLU A 77 -0.64 -12.38 14.82
CA GLU A 77 -2.00 -12.71 14.39
C GLU A 77 -2.88 -11.46 14.25
N GLU A 78 -2.75 -10.51 15.17
CA GLU A 78 -3.48 -9.24 15.07
C GLU A 78 -3.05 -8.45 13.82
N LYS A 79 -1.75 -8.42 13.51
CA LYS A 79 -1.25 -7.82 12.27
C LYS A 79 -1.80 -8.53 11.02
N LEU A 80 -1.85 -9.86 11.01
CA LEU A 80 -2.45 -10.63 9.92
C LEU A 80 -3.94 -10.30 9.76
N SER A 81 -4.69 -10.23 10.85
CA SER A 81 -6.11 -9.84 10.84
C SER A 81 -6.32 -8.44 10.26
N LEU A 82 -5.54 -7.45 10.71
CA LEU A 82 -5.60 -6.08 10.17
C LEU A 82 -5.23 -6.03 8.69
N CYS A 83 -4.20 -6.76 8.26
CA CYS A 83 -3.82 -6.83 6.85
C CYS A 83 -4.90 -7.52 6.00
N ARG A 84 -5.59 -8.56 6.49
CA ARG A 84 -6.73 -9.19 5.79
C ARG A 84 -7.90 -8.22 5.64
N ARG A 85 -8.15 -7.35 6.63
CA ARG A 85 -9.15 -6.28 6.51
C ARG A 85 -8.74 -5.23 5.49
N LEU A 86 -7.48 -4.78 5.53
CA LEU A 86 -6.94 -3.87 4.51
C LEU A 86 -7.04 -4.47 3.09
N ASP A 87 -6.77 -5.77 2.96
CA ASP A 87 -6.91 -6.51 1.71
C ASP A 87 -8.33 -6.45 1.13
N ALA A 88 -9.34 -6.68 1.98
CA ALA A 88 -10.74 -6.59 1.62
C ALA A 88 -11.13 -5.16 1.19
N LEU A 89 -10.66 -4.13 1.92
CA LEU A 89 -10.90 -2.73 1.56
C LEU A 89 -10.23 -2.36 0.22
N SER A 90 -8.99 -2.78 -0.02
CA SER A 90 -8.32 -2.57 -1.32
C SER A 90 -9.10 -3.22 -2.46
N LYS A 91 -9.71 -4.39 -2.26
CA LYS A 91 -10.59 -5.02 -3.27
C LYS A 91 -11.88 -4.21 -3.50
N GLY A 92 -12.48 -3.66 -2.44
CA GLY A 92 -13.67 -2.82 -2.53
C GLY A 92 -13.44 -1.48 -3.24
N GLN A 93 -12.25 -0.90 -3.08
CA GLN A 93 -11.88 0.41 -3.65
C GLN A 93 -12.05 0.44 -5.18
N ARG A 94 -11.62 -0.60 -5.90
CA ARG A 94 -11.78 -0.69 -7.36
C ARG A 94 -13.24 -0.55 -7.81
N SER A 95 -14.14 -1.23 -7.11
CA SER A 95 -15.57 -1.21 -7.41
C SER A 95 -16.19 0.19 -7.21
N LEU A 96 -15.74 0.92 -6.18
CA LEU A 96 -16.16 2.30 -5.92
C LEU A 96 -15.62 3.26 -6.98
N ILE A 97 -14.35 3.10 -7.36
CA ILE A 97 -13.73 3.85 -8.45
C ILE A 97 -14.55 3.65 -9.72
N GLU A 98 -14.85 2.41 -10.08
CA GLU A 98 -15.61 2.03 -11.27
C GLU A 98 -16.97 2.73 -11.36
N ARG A 99 -17.72 2.75 -10.26
CA ARG A 99 -19.03 3.42 -10.15
C ARG A 99 -18.96 4.94 -10.05
N GLY A 100 -17.78 5.53 -9.83
CA GLY A 100 -17.65 6.97 -9.56
C GLY A 100 -18.23 7.38 -8.20
N ASP A 101 -18.33 6.45 -7.25
CA ASP A 101 -18.87 6.69 -5.91
C ASP A 101 -17.80 7.34 -5.02
N ALA A 102 -17.76 8.67 -5.07
CA ALA A 102 -16.76 9.47 -4.34
C ALA A 102 -16.95 9.41 -2.82
N ASP A 103 -18.20 9.43 -2.34
CA ASP A 103 -18.51 9.39 -0.91
C ASP A 103 -18.13 8.04 -0.30
N GLY A 104 -18.49 6.94 -0.99
CA GLY A 104 -18.07 5.60 -0.60
C GLY A 104 -16.54 5.43 -0.60
N LEU A 105 -15.84 6.05 -1.56
CA LEU A 105 -14.38 6.05 -1.59
C LEU A 105 -13.78 6.80 -0.40
N LEU A 106 -14.33 7.95 -0.01
CA LEU A 106 -13.87 8.71 1.17
C LEU A 106 -14.07 7.91 2.47
N ALA A 107 -15.23 7.28 2.64
CA ALA A 107 -15.51 6.42 3.80
C ALA A 107 -14.52 5.25 3.88
N LEU A 108 -14.24 4.60 2.74
CA LEU A 108 -13.27 3.51 2.66
C LEU A 108 -11.85 3.97 3.05
N LEU A 109 -11.42 5.15 2.59
CA LEU A 109 -10.11 5.71 2.93
C LEU A 109 -9.99 6.02 4.42
N ALA A 110 -11.06 6.50 5.06
CA ALA A 110 -11.09 6.74 6.50
C ALA A 110 -10.89 5.43 7.29
N GLU A 111 -11.60 4.36 6.94
CA GLU A 111 -11.42 3.06 7.60
C GLU A 111 -9.99 2.52 7.42
N ARG A 112 -9.42 2.66 6.21
CA ARG A 112 -8.03 2.27 5.96
C ARG A 112 -7.04 3.03 6.85
N GLN A 113 -7.25 4.33 7.06
CA GLN A 113 -6.39 5.14 7.91
C GLN A 113 -6.40 4.67 9.36
N ASP A 114 -7.56 4.28 9.88
CA ASP A 114 -7.68 3.73 11.23
C ASP A 114 -6.95 2.40 11.38
N LEU A 115 -7.09 1.50 10.40
CA LEU A 115 -6.37 0.23 10.38
C LEU A 115 -4.86 0.41 10.31
N LEU A 116 -4.38 1.35 9.50
CA LEU A 116 -2.95 1.70 9.43
C LEU A 116 -2.44 2.28 10.75
N GLY A 117 -3.25 3.07 11.46
CA GLY A 117 -2.94 3.55 12.80
C GLY A 117 -2.71 2.41 13.79
N ARG A 118 -3.60 1.41 13.81
CA ARG A 118 -3.47 0.21 14.65
C ARG A 118 -2.24 -0.63 14.26
N LEU A 119 -2.02 -0.83 12.95
CA LEU A 119 -0.87 -1.57 12.44
C LEU A 119 0.46 -0.90 12.86
N ARG A 120 0.51 0.44 12.87
CA ARG A 120 1.66 1.20 13.36
C ARG A 120 1.91 0.95 14.85
N ALA A 121 0.88 0.94 15.69
CA ALA A 121 1.02 0.64 17.11
C ALA A 121 1.60 -0.77 17.33
N LEU A 122 1.10 -1.78 16.61
CA LEU A 122 1.63 -3.14 16.66
C LEU A 122 3.06 -3.26 16.14
N GLN A 123 3.45 -2.44 15.15
CA GLN A 123 4.82 -2.40 14.66
C GLN A 123 5.80 -1.89 15.74
N GLU A 124 5.39 -0.90 16.53
CA GLU A 124 6.18 -0.43 17.68
C GLU A 124 6.23 -1.49 18.78
N ALA A 125 5.11 -2.15 19.09
CA ALA A 125 5.08 -3.27 20.04
C ALA A 125 5.96 -4.46 19.61
N MET A 126 6.13 -4.67 18.30
CA MET A 126 7.02 -5.70 17.75
C MET A 126 8.50 -5.30 17.76
N ALA A 127 8.86 -4.04 18.03
CA ALA A 127 10.24 -3.58 17.99
C ALA A 127 11.21 -4.34 18.92
N PRO A 128 10.87 -4.63 20.19
CA PRO A 128 11.73 -5.38 21.10
C PRO A 128 12.05 -6.79 20.61
N TYR A 129 11.06 -7.48 20.05
CA TYR A 129 11.22 -8.82 19.49
C TYR A 129 12.11 -8.81 18.25
N ARG A 130 11.97 -7.79 17.38
CA ARG A 130 12.81 -7.65 16.18
C ARG A 130 14.28 -7.41 16.54
N ALA A 131 14.56 -6.61 17.56
CA ALA A 131 15.93 -6.34 18.00
C ALA A 131 16.66 -7.60 18.48
N ARG A 132 15.92 -8.61 18.94
CA ARG A 132 16.45 -9.86 19.51
C ARG A 132 16.04 -11.10 18.71
N TRP A 133 15.66 -10.93 17.44
CA TRP A 133 14.98 -11.95 16.65
C TRP A 133 15.75 -13.28 16.60
N GLU A 134 17.03 -13.24 16.23
CA GLU A 134 17.86 -14.44 16.09
C GLU A 134 18.02 -15.21 17.42
N SER A 135 18.24 -14.49 18.51
CA SER A 135 18.36 -15.09 19.86
C SER A 135 17.04 -15.72 20.31
N LEU A 136 15.91 -15.03 20.14
CA LEU A 136 14.60 -15.54 20.52
C LEU A 136 14.22 -16.76 19.70
N MET A 137 14.40 -16.73 18.37
CA MET A 137 14.11 -17.87 17.50
C MET A 137 15.05 -19.05 17.73
N GLY A 138 16.32 -18.81 18.09
CA GLY A 138 17.27 -19.85 18.45
C GLY A 138 16.96 -20.56 19.76
N SER A 139 16.18 -19.94 20.64
CA SER A 139 15.73 -20.55 21.91
C SER A 139 14.49 -21.43 21.78
N LEU A 140 13.82 -21.42 20.62
CA LEU A 140 12.60 -22.20 20.38
C LEU A 140 12.92 -23.56 19.72
N PRO A 141 12.05 -24.57 19.91
CA PRO A 141 12.05 -25.76 19.07
C PRO A 141 11.93 -25.37 17.59
N ALA A 142 12.62 -26.12 16.71
CA ALA A 142 12.70 -25.80 15.29
C ALA A 142 11.31 -25.68 14.62
N GLU A 143 10.37 -26.55 15.00
CA GLU A 143 8.99 -26.53 14.50
C GLU A 143 8.26 -25.23 14.86
N GLU A 144 8.37 -24.77 16.11
CA GLU A 144 7.74 -23.53 16.56
C GLU A 144 8.35 -22.29 15.90
N ALA A 145 9.69 -22.24 15.82
CA ALA A 145 10.39 -21.17 15.14
C ALA A 145 9.97 -21.08 13.66
N ASN A 146 9.86 -22.22 12.97
CA ASN A 146 9.40 -22.27 11.59
C ASN A 146 7.95 -21.83 11.43
N ALA A 147 7.07 -22.24 12.35
CA ALA A 147 5.66 -21.83 12.34
C ALA A 147 5.49 -20.31 12.52
N ILE A 148 6.34 -19.67 13.33
CA ILE A 148 6.36 -18.21 13.48
C ILE A 148 6.88 -17.53 12.21
N ARG A 149 7.98 -18.04 11.62
CA ARG A 149 8.54 -17.51 10.37
C ARG A 149 7.50 -17.53 9.23
N GLN A 150 6.81 -18.66 9.05
CA GLN A 150 5.77 -18.80 8.03
C GLN A 150 4.65 -17.75 8.17
N ARG A 151 4.23 -17.42 9.40
CA ARG A 151 3.23 -16.37 9.64
C ARG A 151 3.74 -14.98 9.27
N ILE A 152 5.00 -14.69 9.55
CA ILE A 152 5.64 -13.42 9.16
C ILE A 152 5.79 -13.33 7.64
N ASP A 153 6.15 -14.43 6.97
CA ASP A 153 6.25 -14.49 5.52
C ASP A 153 4.88 -14.29 4.86
N ALA A 154 3.84 -14.92 5.40
CA ALA A 154 2.46 -14.72 4.95
C ALA A 154 2.02 -13.25 5.12
N LEU A 155 2.35 -12.63 6.26
CA LEU A 155 2.10 -11.21 6.48
C LEU A 155 2.83 -10.34 5.45
N ALA A 156 4.11 -10.63 5.16
CA ALA A 156 4.90 -9.89 4.18
C ALA A 156 4.33 -10.04 2.75
N GLN A 157 3.87 -11.23 2.37
CA GLN A 157 3.21 -11.47 1.09
C GLN A 157 1.92 -10.66 0.98
N LEU A 158 1.05 -10.72 1.99
CA LEU A 158 -0.22 -10.00 1.99
C LEU A 158 -0.02 -8.50 1.83
N VAL A 159 0.97 -7.93 2.52
CA VAL A 159 1.32 -6.52 2.40
C VAL A 159 1.84 -6.16 1.00
N ARG A 160 2.65 -7.01 0.37
CA ARG A 160 3.08 -6.80 -1.02
C ARG A 160 1.88 -6.75 -1.97
N ASP A 161 0.95 -7.69 -1.83
CA ASP A 161 -0.21 -7.79 -2.71
C ASP A 161 -1.14 -6.57 -2.57
N ILE A 162 -1.32 -6.07 -1.33
CA ILE A 162 -2.06 -4.83 -1.06
C ILE A 162 -1.39 -3.64 -1.75
N LEU A 163 -0.08 -3.46 -1.57
CA LEU A 163 0.66 -2.35 -2.18
C LEU A 163 0.61 -2.37 -3.71
N GLN A 164 0.67 -3.56 -4.32
CA GLN A 164 0.56 -3.72 -5.76
C GLN A 164 -0.83 -3.30 -6.27
N ARG A 165 -1.89 -3.71 -5.57
CA ARG A 165 -3.26 -3.30 -5.91
C ARG A 165 -3.49 -1.81 -5.73
N ASP A 166 -3.01 -1.24 -4.64
CA ASP A 166 -3.14 0.20 -4.39
C ASP A 166 -2.44 1.03 -5.47
N ASP A 167 -1.25 0.62 -5.93
CA ASP A 167 -0.57 1.32 -7.03
C ASP A 167 -1.33 1.20 -8.36
N SER A 168 -1.92 0.02 -8.64
CA SER A 168 -2.79 -0.16 -9.80
C SER A 168 -4.02 0.75 -9.74
N ASP A 169 -4.68 0.84 -8.58
CA ASP A 169 -5.89 1.63 -8.41
C ASP A 169 -5.59 3.14 -8.45
N ARG A 170 -4.42 3.56 -7.92
CA ARG A 170 -3.92 4.93 -8.07
C ARG A 170 -3.76 5.32 -9.54
N ARG A 171 -3.12 4.46 -10.34
CA ARG A 171 -2.96 4.69 -11.79
C ARG A 171 -4.31 4.79 -12.50
N ALA A 172 -5.28 3.96 -12.11
CA ALA A 172 -6.63 4.00 -12.69
C ALA A 172 -7.36 5.32 -12.36
N LEU A 173 -7.23 5.82 -11.12
CA LEU A 173 -7.76 7.11 -10.71
C LEU A 173 -7.12 8.27 -11.48
N ASP A 174 -5.79 8.27 -11.62
CA ASP A 174 -5.05 9.29 -12.37
C ASP A 174 -5.47 9.32 -13.85
N ALA A 175 -5.66 8.15 -14.47
CA ALA A 175 -6.15 8.04 -15.84
C ALA A 175 -7.58 8.62 -15.98
N ARG A 176 -8.50 8.27 -15.07
CA ARG A 176 -9.87 8.80 -15.07
C ARG A 176 -9.90 10.31 -14.89
N ARG A 177 -9.14 10.82 -13.92
CA ARG A 177 -8.98 12.27 -13.71
C ARG A 177 -8.52 12.98 -14.98
N SER A 178 -7.53 12.40 -15.68
CA SER A 178 -7.01 12.98 -16.92
C SER A 178 -8.06 13.01 -18.04
N ALA A 179 -8.85 11.94 -18.19
CA ALA A 179 -9.94 11.88 -19.17
C ALA A 179 -11.06 12.90 -18.88
N VAL A 180 -11.40 13.10 -17.61
CA VAL A 180 -12.38 14.14 -17.20
C VAL A 180 -11.84 15.54 -17.52
N MET A 181 -10.57 15.81 -17.21
CA MET A 181 -9.95 17.10 -17.53
C MET A 181 -9.93 17.39 -19.03
N GLU A 182 -9.67 16.38 -19.86
CA GLU A 182 -9.70 16.53 -21.32
C GLU A 182 -11.11 16.81 -21.83
N SER A 183 -12.11 16.11 -21.29
CA SER A 183 -13.53 16.35 -21.59
C SER A 183 -13.96 17.78 -21.21
N LEU A 184 -13.50 18.30 -20.07
CA LEU A 184 -13.79 19.67 -19.66
C LEU A 184 -13.13 20.71 -20.59
N LYS A 185 -11.90 20.44 -21.06
CA LYS A 185 -11.21 21.32 -22.02
C LYS A 185 -11.93 21.37 -23.37
N SER A 186 -12.37 20.22 -23.90
CA SER A 186 -13.08 20.17 -25.19
C SER A 186 -14.43 20.89 -25.13
N LEU A 187 -15.15 20.78 -24.02
CA LEU A 187 -16.37 21.56 -23.77
C LEU A 187 -16.10 23.07 -23.69
N GLY A 188 -14.98 23.48 -23.08
CA GLY A 188 -14.54 24.87 -23.06
C GLY A 188 -14.24 25.41 -24.46
N ALA A 189 -13.54 24.63 -25.30
CA ALA A 189 -13.24 25.00 -26.68
C ALA A 189 -14.52 25.16 -27.53
N GLY A 190 -15.50 24.28 -27.36
CA GLY A 190 -16.80 24.36 -28.05
C GLY A 190 -17.57 25.64 -27.73
N LYS A 191 -17.57 26.08 -26.45
CA LYS A 191 -18.21 27.34 -26.06
C LYS A 191 -17.57 28.56 -26.72
N ASN A 192 -16.23 28.58 -26.82
CA ASN A 192 -15.51 29.66 -27.49
C ASN A 192 -15.81 29.70 -29.00
N ALA A 193 -15.94 28.54 -29.64
CA ALA A 193 -16.33 28.46 -31.05
C ALA A 193 -17.75 29.01 -31.26
N VAL A 194 -18.73 28.60 -30.45
CA VAL A 194 -20.12 29.12 -30.54
C VAL A 194 -20.17 30.63 -30.28
N ALA A 195 -19.42 31.14 -29.30
CA ALA A 195 -19.32 32.58 -29.03
C ALA A 195 -18.72 33.35 -30.21
N ALA A 196 -17.70 32.79 -30.87
CA ALA A 196 -17.10 33.41 -32.05
C ALA A 196 -18.08 33.50 -33.24
N TYR A 197 -18.85 32.44 -33.51
CA TYR A 197 -19.83 32.46 -34.60
C TYR A 197 -21.04 33.33 -34.31
N SER A 198 -21.55 33.32 -33.06
CA SER A 198 -22.69 34.17 -32.67
C SER A 198 -22.31 35.66 -32.59
N GLY A 199 -21.11 35.99 -32.13
CA GLY A 199 -20.61 37.36 -32.10
C GLY A 199 -20.30 37.94 -33.49
N ALA A 200 -19.83 37.11 -34.43
CA ALA A 200 -19.57 37.54 -35.80
C ALA A 200 -20.86 37.92 -36.56
N ALA A 201 -21.97 37.21 -36.33
CA ALA A 201 -23.25 37.51 -36.97
C ALA A 201 -23.91 38.81 -36.48
N ALA A 202 -23.62 39.25 -35.25
CA ALA A 202 -24.17 40.49 -34.69
C ALA A 202 -23.41 41.76 -35.12
N ASN A 203 -22.14 41.62 -35.56
CA ASN A 203 -21.27 42.75 -35.90
C ASN A 203 -21.04 42.95 -37.40
N SER A 204 -21.60 42.10 -38.27
CA SER A 204 -21.71 42.46 -39.69
C SER A 204 -22.91 43.38 -39.84
N PRO A 205 -22.72 44.69 -40.14
CA PRO A 205 -23.84 45.55 -40.51
C PRO A 205 -24.54 44.92 -41.72
N PRO A 206 -25.89 44.85 -41.74
CA PRO A 206 -26.60 44.29 -42.87
C PRO A 206 -26.23 45.10 -44.12
N ILE A 207 -25.42 44.51 -44.98
CA ILE A 207 -25.11 45.05 -46.30
C ILE A 207 -26.37 44.82 -47.12
N TYR A 208 -27.22 45.85 -47.20
CA TYR A 208 -28.30 45.88 -48.16
C TYR A 208 -27.65 46.00 -49.55
N HIS A 209 -27.61 44.87 -50.26
CA HIS A 209 -27.43 44.92 -51.71
C HIS A 209 -28.70 45.54 -52.30
N ASP A 210 -28.58 46.80 -52.72
CA ASP A 210 -29.60 47.47 -53.53
C ASP A 210 -29.48 46.91 -54.95
N ASP A 211 -30.20 45.82 -55.21
CA ASP A 211 -30.41 45.30 -56.56
C ASP A 211 -31.39 46.23 -57.28
N ARG A 212 -30.90 47.36 -57.78
CA ARG A 212 -31.64 48.23 -58.69
C ARG A 212 -30.78 48.71 -59.86
N GLY A 213 -31.09 48.15 -61.03
CA GLY A 213 -31.20 48.89 -62.30
C GLY A 213 -29.94 48.97 -63.14
#